data_AF-H0S8Y4-F1
#
_entry.id   AF-H0S8Y4-F1
#
_cell.length_a   1.000
_cell.length_b   1.000
_cell.length_c   1.000
_cell.angle_alpha   90.00
_cell.angle_beta   90.00
_cell.angle_gamma   90.00
#
_symmetry.space_group_name_H-M   'P 1'
#
loop_
_entity.id
_entity.type
_entity.pdbx_description
1 polymer ?
#
loop_
_entity_poly.entity_id
_entity_poly.type
_entity_poly.pdbx_seq_one_letter_code
_entity_poly.pdbx_strand_id
1 'polypeptide(L)'
;MEFTSETGKIPKGYGYLLKPSVILAALTARDLGGIRIHLVRSHGRRLFDARYRPPDGDIPYERLNIKVGTAHERDLPPLRRQAKEEGLPTLVRWISDLVAQDLPTAIRNGEQVIELIPERE
;
A
#
# COMPACT_ATOMS: atom_id res chain seq x y z
N MET A 1 4.74 4.63 -15.37
CA MET A 1 3.96 4.28 -14.17
C MET A 1 2.76 5.21 -14.09
N GLU A 2 1.55 4.67 -13.99
CA GLU A 2 0.33 5.45 -13.79
C GLU A 2 -0.10 5.34 -12.33
N PHE A 3 -0.44 6.46 -11.69
CA PHE A 3 -0.84 6.51 -10.28
C PHE A 3 -2.19 7.20 -10.14
N THR A 4 -3.12 6.54 -9.46
CA THR A 4 -4.40 7.11 -9.06
C THR A 4 -4.56 7.00 -7.56
N SER A 5 -5.25 7.96 -6.93
CA SER A 5 -5.49 7.92 -5.50
C SER A 5 -6.89 8.39 -5.13
N GLU A 6 -7.51 7.67 -4.21
CA GLU A 6 -8.82 7.98 -3.64
C GLU A 6 -8.70 8.13 -2.12
N THR A 7 -9.53 9.01 -1.55
CA THR A 7 -9.56 9.29 -0.12
C THR A 7 -11.00 9.29 0.36
N GLY A 8 -11.34 8.30 1.18
CA GLY A 8 -12.66 8.18 1.78
C GLY A 8 -12.90 9.21 2.90
N LYS A 9 -14.13 9.22 3.42
CA LYS A 9 -14.42 9.96 4.66
C LYS A 9 -13.90 9.20 5.86
N ILE A 10 -13.48 9.94 6.89
CA ILE A 10 -13.01 9.37 8.16
C ILE A 10 -13.83 9.93 9.34
N PRO A 11 -14.02 9.15 10.42
CA PRO A 11 -14.66 9.66 11.63
C PRO A 11 -13.86 10.78 12.30
N LYS A 12 -14.52 11.61 13.12
CA LYS A 12 -13.85 12.63 13.95
C LYS A 12 -12.89 11.96 14.94
N GLY A 13 -11.72 12.55 15.16
CA GLY A 13 -10.68 11.99 16.06
C GLY A 13 -9.84 10.88 15.42
N TYR A 14 -9.99 10.65 14.11
CA TYR A 14 -9.17 9.73 13.34
C TYR A 14 -8.38 10.49 12.28
N GLY A 15 -7.24 9.93 11.91
CA GLY A 15 -6.43 10.41 10.80
C GLY A 15 -5.87 9.28 9.98
N TYR A 16 -5.45 9.61 8.76
CA TYR A 16 -4.71 8.69 7.93
C TYR A 16 -3.31 8.45 8.47
N LEU A 17 -2.87 7.21 8.32
CA LEU A 17 -1.52 6.78 8.68
C LEU A 17 -0.48 7.56 7.88
N LEU A 18 -0.51 7.46 6.54
CA LEU A 18 0.42 8.15 5.65
C LEU A 18 -0.28 9.02 4.61
N LYS A 19 0.44 10.04 4.14
CA LYS A 19 0.05 10.84 2.97
C LYS A 19 0.31 10.04 1.69
N PRO A 20 -0.51 10.18 0.63
CA PRO A 20 -0.30 9.56 -0.67
C PRO A 20 1.09 9.80 -1.23
N SER A 21 1.60 11.03 -1.11
CA SER A 21 2.93 11.40 -1.60
C SER A 21 4.06 10.62 -0.96
N VAL A 22 3.95 10.25 0.33
CA VAL A 22 4.97 9.47 1.03
C VAL A 22 5.00 8.03 0.52
N ILE A 23 3.82 7.45 0.28
CA ILE A 23 3.67 6.09 -0.25
C ILE A 23 4.16 6.06 -1.70
N LEU A 24 3.73 7.03 -2.51
CA LEU A 24 4.15 7.16 -3.90
C LEU A 24 5.68 7.29 -4.00
N ALA A 25 6.29 8.17 -3.20
CA ALA A 25 7.74 8.35 -3.20
C ALA A 25 8.49 7.05 -2.86
N ALA A 26 7.98 6.27 -1.90
CA ALA A 26 8.58 4.97 -1.54
C ALA A 26 8.47 3.94 -2.67
N LEU A 27 7.35 3.94 -3.41
CA LEU A 27 7.10 3.03 -4.53
C LEU A 27 7.88 3.43 -5.79
N THR A 28 8.01 4.72 -6.09
CA THR A 28 8.73 5.23 -7.27
C THR A 28 10.25 5.22 -7.09
N ALA A 29 10.75 5.12 -5.86
CA ALA A 29 12.18 4.96 -5.59
C ALA A 29 12.74 3.63 -6.13
N ARG A 30 11.87 2.68 -6.46
CA ARG A 30 12.20 1.45 -7.17
C ARG A 30 11.55 1.52 -8.55
N ASP A 31 12.28 1.16 -9.60
CA ASP A 31 11.69 1.06 -10.94
C ASP A 31 10.83 -0.21 -11.00
N LEU A 32 9.58 -0.07 -10.59
CA LEU A 32 8.60 -1.16 -10.55
C LEU A 32 7.99 -1.45 -11.94
N GLY A 33 8.49 -0.85 -13.02
CA GLY A 33 8.02 -1.11 -14.39
C GLY A 33 6.62 -0.53 -14.69
N GLY A 34 5.98 -1.04 -15.76
CA GLY A 34 4.73 -0.55 -16.33
C GLY A 34 3.44 -0.75 -15.51
N ILE A 35 3.55 -0.97 -14.19
CA ILE A 35 2.43 -1.23 -13.29
C ILE A 35 1.59 0.03 -13.09
N ARG A 36 0.26 -0.13 -13.06
CA ARG A 36 -0.65 0.92 -12.61
C ARG A 36 -0.92 0.77 -11.12
N ILE A 37 -0.70 1.84 -10.37
CA ILE A 37 -0.90 1.88 -8.92
C ILE A 37 -2.20 2.61 -8.62
N HIS A 38 -3.04 1.97 -7.81
CA HIS A 38 -4.28 2.53 -7.31
C HIS A 38 -4.26 2.56 -5.78
N LEU A 39 -4.15 3.76 -5.21
CA LEU A 39 -4.08 3.97 -3.77
C LEU A 39 -5.44 4.38 -3.21
N VAL A 40 -6.02 3.57 -2.32
CA VAL A 40 -7.25 3.88 -1.61
C VAL A 40 -6.93 4.16 -0.15
N ARG A 41 -7.18 5.38 0.32
CA ARG A 41 -7.14 5.69 1.74
C ARG A 41 -8.55 5.64 2.30
N SER A 42 -8.85 4.68 3.18
CA SER A 42 -10.20 4.55 3.75
C SER A 42 -10.14 4.13 5.21
N HIS A 43 -11.20 4.45 5.96
CA HIS A 43 -11.33 3.99 7.33
C HIS A 43 -11.34 2.46 7.38
N GLY A 44 -10.54 1.88 8.28
CA GLY A 44 -10.42 0.44 8.42
C GLY A 44 -9.34 0.03 9.40
N ARG A 45 -9.46 -1.21 9.91
CA ARG A 45 -8.51 -1.80 10.87
C ARG A 45 -7.16 -2.15 10.25
N ARG A 46 -7.15 -2.53 8.97
CA ARG A 46 -5.90 -2.86 8.25
C ARG A 46 -5.18 -1.57 7.89
N LEU A 47 -3.96 -1.43 8.39
CA LEU A 47 -3.18 -0.21 8.25
C LEU A 47 -2.46 -0.15 6.90
N PHE A 48 -2.00 -1.29 6.39
CA PHE A 48 -1.76 -1.50 4.97
C PHE A 48 -2.37 -2.83 4.50
N ASP A 49 -3.02 -2.79 3.35
CA ASP A 49 -3.54 -3.95 2.64
C ASP A 49 -3.26 -3.74 1.16
N ALA A 50 -2.36 -4.54 0.59
CA ALA A 50 -1.92 -4.41 -0.78
C ALA A 50 -2.29 -5.66 -1.57
N ARG A 51 -2.84 -5.46 -2.76
CA ARG A 51 -3.26 -6.53 -3.67
C ARG A 51 -2.69 -6.29 -5.05
N TYR A 52 -1.86 -7.22 -5.49
CA TYR A 52 -1.35 -7.28 -6.84
C TYR A 52 -2.30 -8.09 -7.71
N ARG A 53 -2.75 -7.50 -8.81
CA ARG A 53 -3.68 -8.11 -9.77
C ARG A 53 -3.00 -8.16 -11.14
N PRO A 54 -3.04 -9.31 -11.81
CA PRO A 54 -2.55 -9.44 -13.18
C PRO A 54 -3.47 -8.70 -14.18
N PRO A 55 -3.05 -8.61 -15.45
CA PRO A 55 -3.97 -8.32 -16.54
C PRO A 55 -5.14 -9.32 -16.52
N ASP A 56 -6.36 -8.84 -16.77
CA ASP A 56 -7.57 -9.67 -16.73
C ASP A 56 -8.65 -9.06 -17.64
N GLY A 57 -9.24 -9.89 -18.50
CA GLY A 57 -10.24 -9.50 -19.50
C GLY A 57 -9.80 -8.28 -20.32
N ASP A 58 -10.58 -7.19 -20.22
CA ASP A 58 -10.36 -5.92 -20.92
C ASP A 58 -9.23 -5.06 -20.34
N ILE A 59 -8.54 -5.51 -19.28
CA ILE A 59 -7.50 -4.75 -18.60
C ILE A 59 -6.13 -5.36 -18.96
N PRO A 60 -5.40 -4.80 -19.95
CA PRO A 60 -4.18 -5.39 -20.48
C PRO A 60 -2.92 -5.10 -19.63
N TYR A 61 -3.08 -4.64 -18.39
CA TYR A 61 -1.99 -4.20 -17.54
C TYR A 61 -2.14 -4.68 -16.09
N GLU A 62 -1.00 -4.78 -15.41
CA GLU A 62 -0.91 -5.14 -13.99
C GLU A 62 -1.37 -3.98 -13.10
N ARG A 63 -2.04 -4.32 -12.01
CA ARG A 63 -2.65 -3.38 -11.08
C ARG A 63 -2.19 -3.67 -9.66
N LEU A 64 -1.65 -2.66 -8.99
CA LEU A 64 -1.37 -2.71 -7.56
C LEU A 64 -2.38 -1.84 -6.81
N ASN A 65 -3.28 -2.48 -6.07
CA ASN A 65 -4.25 -1.80 -5.22
C ASN A 65 -3.69 -1.73 -3.80
N ILE A 66 -3.50 -0.53 -3.27
CA ILE A 66 -3.02 -0.34 -1.90
C ILE A 66 -4.11 0.35 -1.11
N LYS A 67 -4.60 -0.30 -0.07
CA LYS A 67 -5.49 0.28 0.92
C LYS A 67 -4.69 0.68 2.16
N VAL A 68 -4.77 1.95 2.53
CA VAL A 68 -4.17 2.47 3.75
C VAL A 68 -5.24 2.88 4.74
N GLY A 69 -5.13 2.33 5.94
CA GLY A 69 -6.08 2.53 7.02
C GLY A 69 -5.95 3.86 7.74
N THR A 70 -6.73 3.98 8.80
CA THR A 70 -6.76 5.13 9.69
C THR A 70 -6.60 4.67 11.12
N ALA A 71 -6.02 5.50 11.98
CA ALA A 71 -5.96 5.26 13.41
C ALA A 71 -6.51 6.47 14.17
N HIS A 72 -6.84 6.25 15.45
CA HIS A 72 -7.24 7.33 16.34
C HIS A 72 -6.07 8.30 16.53
N GLU A 73 -6.34 9.60 16.65
CA GLU A 73 -5.32 10.66 16.69
C GLU A 73 -4.27 10.44 17.79
N ARG A 74 -4.68 9.88 18.92
CA ARG A 74 -3.79 9.50 20.04
C ARG A 74 -2.73 8.46 19.65
N ASP A 75 -3.08 7.52 18.78
CA ASP A 75 -2.24 6.39 18.38
C ASP A 75 -1.44 6.70 17.10
N LEU A 76 -1.78 7.79 16.40
CA LEU A 76 -1.16 8.15 15.12
C LEU A 76 0.33 8.43 15.17
N PRO A 77 0.89 9.16 16.17
CA PRO A 77 2.32 9.46 16.18
C PRO A 77 3.22 8.21 16.17
N PRO A 78 3.06 7.23 17.08
CA PRO A 78 3.89 6.01 17.04
C PRO A 78 3.58 5.16 15.80
N LEU A 79 2.31 5.01 15.41
CA LEU A 79 1.95 4.23 14.22
C LEU A 79 2.52 4.83 12.93
N ARG A 80 2.62 6.16 12.81
CA ARG A 80 3.25 6.84 11.66
C ARG A 80 4.73 6.56 11.56
N ARG A 81 5.41 6.46 12.70
CA ARG A 81 6.83 6.11 12.76
C ARG A 81 7.02 4.67 12.29
N GLN A 82 6.29 3.74 12.90
CA GLN A 82 6.35 2.32 12.54
C GLN A 82 5.96 2.08 11.06
N ALA A 83 4.96 2.82 10.55
CA ALA A 83 4.57 2.74 9.15
C ALA A 83 5.70 3.14 8.18
N LYS A 84 6.54 4.11 8.55
CA LYS A 84 7.67 4.56 7.73
C LYS A 84 8.89 3.65 7.87
N GLU A 85 9.16 3.18 9.08
CA GLU A 85 10.37 2.43 9.42
C GLU A 85 10.24 0.93 9.08
N GLU A 86 9.03 0.37 9.19
CA GLU A 86 8.78 -1.06 9.01
C GLU A 86 7.78 -1.34 7.90
N GLY A 87 6.60 -0.68 7.96
CA GLY A 87 5.47 -0.99 7.08
C GLY A 87 5.76 -0.73 5.61
N LEU A 88 6.18 0.50 5.27
CA LEU A 88 6.52 0.86 3.90
C LEU A 88 7.69 0.03 3.35
N PRO A 89 8.83 -0.13 4.05
CA PRO A 89 9.91 -0.99 3.59
C PRO A 89 9.46 -2.44 3.34
N THR A 90 8.62 -2.99 4.21
CA THR A 90 8.07 -4.35 4.04
C THR A 90 7.18 -4.45 2.81
N LEU A 91 6.30 -3.47 2.60
CA LEU A 91 5.44 -3.41 1.42
C LEU A 91 6.27 -3.30 0.13
N VAL A 92 7.26 -2.40 0.09
CA VAL A 92 8.14 -2.20 -1.07
C VAL A 92 8.94 -3.46 -1.36
N ARG A 93 9.46 -4.15 -0.34
CA ARG A 93 10.17 -5.42 -0.51
C ARG A 93 9.26 -6.47 -1.13
N TRP A 94 8.06 -6.66 -0.58
CA TRP A 94 7.10 -7.62 -1.11
C TRP A 94 6.72 -7.36 -2.59
N ILE A 95 6.49 -6.08 -2.95
CA ILE A 95 6.23 -5.72 -4.36
C ILE A 95 7.46 -6.00 -5.23
N SER A 96 8.66 -5.66 -4.75
CA SER A 96 9.89 -5.89 -5.51
C SER A 96 10.12 -7.39 -5.75
N ASP A 97 9.88 -8.22 -4.74
CA ASP A 97 10.00 -9.68 -4.84
C ASP A 97 8.96 -10.27 -5.81
N LEU A 98 7.75 -9.70 -5.87
CA LEU A 98 6.74 -10.07 -6.86
C LEU A 98 7.15 -9.67 -8.28
N VAL A 99 7.65 -8.45 -8.47
CA VAL A 99 8.05 -7.95 -9.79
C VAL A 99 9.31 -8.66 -10.30
N ALA A 100 10.22 -9.07 -9.42
CA ALA A 100 11.40 -9.83 -9.76
C ALA A 100 11.14 -11.29 -10.19
N GLN A 101 9.92 -11.80 -9.98
CA GLN A 101 9.51 -13.10 -10.52
C GLN A 101 9.34 -12.99 -12.04
N ASP A 102 10.46 -13.14 -12.75
CA ASP A 102 10.52 -13.23 -14.21
C ASP A 102 10.10 -14.64 -14.63
N LEU A 103 8.80 -14.84 -14.78
CA LEU A 103 8.24 -16.11 -15.22
C LEU A 103 7.48 -15.89 -16.54
N PRO A 104 7.91 -16.50 -17.66
CA PRO A 104 7.28 -16.36 -18.98
C PRO A 104 5.79 -16.71 -19.04
N THR A 105 5.25 -17.34 -17.99
CA THR A 105 3.88 -17.84 -17.90
C THR A 105 3.19 -17.53 -16.56
N ALA A 106 3.86 -16.89 -15.59
CA ALA A 106 3.22 -16.62 -14.31
C ALA A 106 2.45 -15.32 -14.35
N ILE A 107 1.13 -15.46 -14.37
CA ILE A 107 0.20 -14.42 -13.96
C ILE A 107 0.54 -14.04 -12.51
N ARG A 108 1.29 -12.95 -12.31
CA ARG A 108 1.66 -12.44 -10.99
C ARG A 108 0.40 -12.03 -10.21
N ASN A 109 0.20 -12.63 -9.04
CA ASN A 109 -0.93 -12.36 -8.16
C ASN A 109 -0.44 -12.46 -6.71
N GLY A 110 -0.99 -11.63 -5.82
CA GLY A 110 -0.64 -11.68 -4.40
C GLY A 110 -1.42 -10.69 -3.56
N GLU A 111 -1.56 -11.01 -2.27
CA GLU A 111 -2.09 -10.12 -1.25
C GLU A 111 -1.08 -10.04 -0.09
N GLN A 112 -0.87 -8.83 0.42
CA GLN A 112 -0.05 -8.58 1.60
C GLN A 112 -0.82 -7.65 2.54
N VAL A 113 -1.04 -8.12 3.77
CA VAL A 113 -1.61 -7.31 4.85
C VAL A 113 -0.50 -7.03 5.86
N ILE A 114 -0.32 -5.75 6.21
CA ILE A 114 0.61 -5.34 7.26
C ILE A 114 -0.23 -4.71 8.37
N GLU A 115 -0.27 -5.42 9.49
CA GLU A 115 -0.85 -4.92 10.74
C GLU A 115 0.24 -4.18 11.51
N LEU A 116 -0.05 -2.95 11.94
CA LEU A 116 0.79 -2.23 12.89
C LEU A 116 0.03 -2.13 14.19
N ILE A 117 0.68 -2.48 15.29
CA ILE A 117 0.08 -2.47 16.61
C ILE A 117 0.60 -1.22 17.33
N PRO A 118 -0.28 -0.37 17.89
CA PRO A 118 0.18 0.75 18.69
C PRO A 118 1.02 0.20 19.86
N GLU A 119 2.21 0.76 20.08
CA GLU A 119 2.97 0.49 21.30
C GLU A 119 2.09 0.89 22.49
N ARG A 120 1.72 -0.10 23.31
CA ARG A 120 1.04 0.14 24.58
C ARG A 120 2.11 0.14 25.65
N GLU A 121 2.36 1.31 26.24
CA GLU A 121 3.07 1.43 27.52
C GLU A 121 2.22 0.89 28.67
#